data_AF-A0A3M2INF0-F1
#
_entry.id   AF-A0A3M2INF0-F1
#
_cell.length_a   1.000
_cell.length_b   1.000
_cell.length_c   1.000
_cell.angle_alpha   90.00
_cell.angle_beta   90.00
_cell.angle_gamma   90.00
#
_symmetry.space_group_name_H-M   'P 1'
#
loop_
_entity.id
_entity.type
_entity.pdbx_description
1 polymer ?
#
loop_
_entity_poly.entity_id
_entity_poly.type
_entity_poly.pdbx_seq_one_letter_code
_entity_poly.pdbx_strand_id
1 'polypeptide(L)'
;MSKMAAFIRYSRPHTVIGTTLSVLGVYAIAVREAPGGGVSWALPALTLLSCLGANIYIVGLNQIIDVPIDRINKPHLPVAAGVFSIPLAWGINLTALVVALAIAVSLGRYLLLTVGISLI
;
A
#
# COMPACT_ATOMS: atom_id res chain seq x y z
N MET A 1 22.40 -5.08 3.88
CA MET A 1 21.08 -5.41 3.28
C MET A 1 20.98 -4.71 1.94
N SER A 2 20.51 -5.38 0.87
CA SER A 2 20.30 -4.70 -0.43
C SER A 2 19.15 -3.70 -0.33
N LYS A 3 19.15 -2.64 -1.15
CA LYS A 3 18.07 -1.63 -1.18
C LYS A 3 16.70 -2.26 -1.44
N MET A 4 16.64 -3.29 -2.29
CA MET A 4 15.42 -4.05 -2.56
C MET A 4 14.91 -4.80 -1.33
N ALA A 5 15.78 -5.53 -0.62
CA ALA A 5 15.39 -6.23 0.61
C ALA A 5 14.93 -5.26 1.71
N ALA A 6 15.56 -4.08 1.78
CA ALA A 6 15.13 -3.00 2.67
C ALA A 6 13.71 -2.53 2.34
N PHE A 7 13.42 -2.31 1.06
CA PHE A 7 12.10 -1.90 0.61
C PHE A 7 11.03 -2.97 0.88
N ILE A 8 11.32 -4.25 0.60
CA ILE A 8 10.39 -5.34 0.91
C ILE A 8 10.04 -5.38 2.40
N ARG A 9 11.02 -5.20 3.29
CA ARG A 9 10.78 -5.12 4.74
C ARG A 9 10.00 -3.87 5.12
N TYR A 10 10.31 -2.73 4.51
CA TYR A 10 9.63 -1.46 4.75
C TYR A 10 8.12 -1.59 4.45
N SER A 11 7.76 -2.27 3.36
CA SER A 11 6.38 -2.47 2.92
C SER A 11 5.58 -3.49 3.75
N ARG A 12 6.17 -4.11 4.79
CA ARG A 12 5.53 -5.10 5.68
C ARG A 12 4.71 -6.18 4.91
N PRO A 13 5.35 -7.19 4.30
CA PRO A 13 4.71 -8.11 3.36
C PRO A 13 3.47 -8.85 3.89
N HIS A 14 3.35 -9.03 5.21
CA HIS A 14 2.17 -9.66 5.80
C HIS A 14 0.88 -8.84 5.59
N THR A 15 0.95 -7.51 5.47
CA THR A 15 -0.23 -6.66 5.20
C THR A 15 -0.64 -6.67 3.72
N VAL A 16 0.33 -6.91 2.83
CA VAL A 16 0.11 -7.02 1.38
C VAL A 16 -0.75 -8.23 1.03
N ILE A 17 -0.60 -9.34 1.77
CA ILE A 17 -1.36 -10.57 1.54
C ILE A 17 -2.86 -10.32 1.72
N GLY A 18 -3.27 -9.73 2.86
CA GLY A 18 -4.67 -9.45 3.14
C GLY A 18 -5.30 -8.49 2.12
N THR A 19 -4.55 -7.45 1.75
CA THR A 19 -4.98 -6.48 0.72
C THR A 19 -5.20 -7.16 -0.63
N THR A 20 -4.26 -8.01 -1.05
CA THR A 20 -4.34 -8.72 -2.33
C THR A 20 -5.56 -9.66 -2.36
N LEU A 21 -5.75 -10.45 -1.30
CA LEU A 21 -6.90 -11.35 -1.19
C LEU A 21 -8.23 -10.60 -1.18
N SER A 22 -8.30 -9.46 -0.49
CA SER A 22 -9.50 -8.62 -0.44
C SER A 22 -9.88 -8.07 -1.82
N VAL A 23 -8.92 -7.48 -2.56
CA VAL A 23 -9.18 -6.94 -3.91
C VAL A 23 -9.62 -8.04 -4.87
N LEU A 24 -8.92 -9.18 -4.87
CA LEU A 24 -9.29 -10.30 -5.74
C LEU A 24 -10.64 -10.92 -5.36
N GLY A 25 -10.96 -11.02 -4.07
CA GLY A 25 -12.25 -11.52 -3.60
C GLY A 25 -13.42 -10.62 -4.02
N VAL A 26 -13.30 -9.31 -3.80
CA VAL A 26 -14.32 -8.34 -4.23
C VAL A 26 -14.48 -8.34 -5.75
N TYR A 27 -13.38 -8.44 -6.49
CA TYR A 27 -13.42 -8.54 -7.95
C TYR A 27 -14.12 -9.81 -8.43
N ALA A 28 -13.86 -10.96 -7.81
CA ALA A 28 -14.53 -12.22 -8.14
C ALA A 28 -16.05 -12.14 -7.92
N ILE A 29 -16.48 -11.49 -6.83
CA ILE A 29 -17.90 -11.23 -6.57
C ILE A 29 -18.48 -10.30 -7.66
N ALA A 30 -17.79 -9.19 -7.98
CA ALA A 30 -18.25 -8.23 -8.98
C ALA A 30 -18.42 -8.87 -10.38
N VAL A 31 -17.50 -9.75 -10.80
CA VAL A 31 -17.60 -10.47 -12.07
C VAL A 31 -18.81 -11.40 -12.10
N ARG A 32 -19.13 -12.06 -10.99
CA ARG A 32 -20.30 -12.95 -10.88
C ARG A 32 -21.61 -12.17 -10.96
N GLU A 33 -21.69 -11.03 -10.28
CA GLU A 33 -22.92 -10.22 -10.19
C GLU A 33 -23.17 -9.33 -11.42
N ALA A 34 -22.21 -9.22 -12.35
CA ALA A 34 -22.34 -8.50 -13.61
C ALA A 34 -22.31 -9.43 -14.83
N PRO A 35 -23.28 -10.37 -14.98
CA PRO A 35 -23.30 -11.27 -16.13
C PRO A 35 -23.42 -10.46 -17.44
N GLY A 36 -22.43 -10.62 -18.31
CA GLY A 36 -22.34 -9.91 -19.60
C GLY A 36 -21.38 -8.71 -19.62
N GLY A 37 -20.82 -8.28 -18.48
CA GLY A 37 -19.93 -7.11 -18.38
C GLY A 37 -18.50 -7.28 -18.94
N GLY A 38 -18.14 -8.47 -19.40
CA GLY A 38 -16.77 -8.80 -19.79
C GLY A 38 -15.82 -8.91 -18.59
N VAL A 39 -14.79 -9.74 -18.70
CA VAL A 39 -13.76 -9.88 -17.65
C VAL A 39 -12.55 -9.05 -18.04
N SER A 40 -12.17 -8.08 -17.20
CA SER A 40 -10.99 -7.24 -17.42
C SER A 40 -10.05 -7.29 -16.22
N TRP A 41 -8.86 -7.86 -16.42
CA TRP A 41 -7.83 -7.93 -15.39
C TRP A 41 -7.11 -6.61 -15.13
N ALA A 42 -7.28 -5.61 -16.01
CA ALA A 42 -6.70 -4.29 -15.82
C ALA A 42 -7.31 -3.58 -14.60
N LEU A 43 -8.61 -3.73 -14.38
CA LEU A 43 -9.33 -3.09 -13.28
C LEU A 43 -8.85 -3.55 -11.88
N PRO A 44 -8.82 -4.87 -11.55
CA PRO A 44 -8.31 -5.32 -10.27
C PRO A 44 -6.79 -5.10 -10.14
N ALA A 45 -6.03 -5.11 -11.24
CA ALA A 45 -4.59 -4.81 -11.19
C ALA A 45 -4.30 -3.35 -10.79
N LEU A 46 -4.99 -2.38 -11.40
CA LEU A 46 -4.87 -0.97 -11.04
C LEU A 46 -5.43 -0.70 -9.64
N THR A 47 -6.56 -1.33 -9.29
CA THR A 47 -7.12 -1.25 -7.94
C THR A 47 -6.13 -1.77 -6.90
N LEU A 48 -5.49 -2.91 -7.16
CA LEU A 48 -4.48 -3.48 -6.29
C LEU A 48 -3.28 -2.53 -6.16
N LEU A 49 -2.78 -1.98 -7.28
CA LEU A 49 -1.68 -1.01 -7.25
C LEU A 49 -2.02 0.20 -6.38
N SER A 50 -3.25 0.72 -6.49
CA SER A 50 -3.75 1.80 -5.63
C SER A 50 -3.74 1.42 -4.15
N CYS A 51 -4.31 0.25 -3.82
CA CYS A 51 -4.39 -0.24 -2.45
C CYS A 51 -3.02 -0.57 -1.85
N LEU A 52 -2.07 -1.05 -2.65
CA LEU A 52 -0.69 -1.30 -2.21
C LEU A 52 0.06 0.00 -1.94
N GLY A 53 -0.15 1.04 -2.76
CA GLY A 53 0.38 2.37 -2.49
C GLY A 53 -0.12 2.94 -1.15
N ALA A 54 -1.43 2.82 -0.88
CA ALA A 54 -2.02 3.22 0.40
C ALA A 54 -1.47 2.40 1.57
N ASN A 55 -1.30 1.09 1.41
CA ASN A 55 -0.68 0.23 2.44
C ASN A 55 0.74 0.67 2.76
N ILE A 56 1.57 0.91 1.73
CA ILE A 56 2.94 1.39 1.90
C ILE A 56 2.93 2.71 2.65
N TYR A 57 2.03 3.63 2.29
CA TYR A 57 1.87 4.90 2.99
C TYR A 57 1.62 4.72 4.49
N ILE A 58 0.66 3.86 4.86
CA ILE A 58 0.25 3.63 6.26
C ILE A 58 1.40 3.00 7.05
N VAL A 59 1.98 1.89 6.55
CA VAL A 59 3.05 1.19 7.27
C VAL A 59 4.36 1.97 7.30
N GLY A 60 4.59 2.79 6.28
CA GLY A 60 5.73 3.67 6.18
C GLY A 60 5.63 4.88 7.09
N LEU A 61 4.43 5.48 7.20
CA LEU A 61 4.15 6.58 8.13
C LEU A 61 4.36 6.12 9.57
N ASN A 62 3.83 4.95 9.93
CA ASN A 62 4.05 4.34 11.23
C ASN A 62 5.54 4.20 11.55
N GLN A 63 6.35 3.70 10.61
CA GLN A 63 7.80 3.56 10.80
C GLN A 63 8.55 4.87 10.94
N ILE A 64 8.08 5.95 10.31
CA ILE A 64 8.70 7.27 10.38
C ILE A 64 8.40 7.94 11.72
N ILE A 65 7.17 7.81 12.22
CA ILE A 65 6.75 8.41 13.49
C ILE A 65 7.32 7.62 14.66
N ASP A 66 7.28 6.29 14.60
CA ASP A 66 7.64 5.42 15.72
C ASP A 66 9.15 5.12 15.81
N VAL A 67 10.03 5.88 15.14
CA VAL A 67 11.48 5.60 15.12
C VAL A 67 12.09 5.37 16.51
N PRO A 68 11.84 6.20 17.54
CA PRO A 68 12.39 5.97 18.87
C PRO A 68 11.92 4.65 19.49
N ILE A 69 10.65 4.29 19.26
CA ILE A 69 9.99 3.10 19.81
C ILE A 69 10.47 1.85 19.06
N ASP A 70 10.48 1.89 17.73
CA ASP A 70 10.87 0.78 16.87
C ASP A 70 12.39 0.51 16.97
N ARG A 71 13.23 1.47 17.39
CA ARG A 71 14.63 1.18 17.75
C ARG A 71 14.78 0.21 18.92
N ILE A 72 13.81 0.18 19.83
CA ILE A 72 13.80 -0.74 20.98
C ILE A 72 13.07 -2.03 20.60
N ASN A 73 11.86 -1.90 20.05
CA ASN A 73 10.95 -3.03 19.86
C ASN A 73 11.19 -3.79 18.55
N LYS A 74 11.64 -3.09 17.50
CA LYS A 74 11.76 -3.62 16.13
C LYS A 74 13.02 -3.09 15.43
N PRO A 75 14.22 -3.28 16.02
CA PRO A 75 15.46 -2.64 15.54
C PRO A 75 15.88 -3.06 14.13
N HIS A 76 15.28 -4.13 13.61
CA HIS A 76 15.52 -4.65 12.26
C HIS A 76 14.73 -3.92 11.16
N LEU A 77 13.81 -2.99 11.51
CA LEU A 77 13.04 -2.23 10.54
C LEU A 77 13.91 -1.20 9.81
N PRO A 78 13.71 -0.97 8.50
CA PRO A 78 14.62 -0.15 7.69
C PRO A 78 14.88 1.27 8.21
N VAL A 79 13.86 1.94 8.76
CA VAL A 79 14.01 3.29 9.32
C VAL A 79 14.69 3.26 10.70
N ALA A 80 14.26 2.34 11.58
CA ALA A 80 14.83 2.18 12.92
C ALA A 80 16.32 1.78 12.87
N ALA A 81 16.67 0.87 11.94
CA ALA A 81 18.03 0.40 11.68
C ALA A 81 18.94 1.44 10.99
N GLY A 82 18.40 2.59 10.57
CA GLY A 82 19.13 3.61 9.83
C GLY A 82 19.50 3.23 8.40
N VAL A 83 18.92 2.15 7.85
CA VAL A 83 19.12 1.74 6.44
C VAL A 83 18.45 2.74 5.50
N PHE A 84 17.28 3.24 5.88
CA PHE A 84 16.64 4.37 5.24
C PHE A 84 16.80 5.62 6.09
N SER A 85 17.25 6.71 5.46
CA SER A 85 17.21 8.02 6.10
C SER A 85 15.76 8.51 6.20
N ILE A 86 15.48 9.38 7.17
CA ILE A 86 14.14 9.98 7.34
C ILE A 86 13.66 10.68 6.05
N PRO A 87 14.49 11.49 5.35
CA PRO A 87 14.05 12.10 4.09
C PRO A 87 13.71 11.07 3.00
N LEU A 88 14.50 9.99 2.89
CA LEU A 88 14.22 8.92 1.93
C LEU A 88 12.92 8.20 2.26
N ALA A 89 12.69 7.89 3.54
CA ALA A 89 11.46 7.24 3.99
C ALA A 89 10.24 8.11 3.64
N TRP A 90 10.28 9.42 3.92
CA TRP A 90 9.22 10.35 3.49
C TRP A 90 9.04 10.39 1.98
N GLY A 91 10.12 10.43 1.20
CA GLY A 91 10.05 10.43 -0.26
C GLY A 91 9.34 9.19 -0.82
N ILE A 92 9.67 8.01 -0.29
CA ILE A 92 8.98 6.75 -0.63
C ILE A 92 7.50 6.84 -0.25
N ASN A 93 7.21 7.30 0.97
CA ASN A 93 5.85 7.33 1.51
C ASN A 93 4.92 8.26 0.72
N LEU A 94 5.40 9.48 0.43
CA LEU A 94 4.64 10.47 -0.35
C LEU A 94 4.46 10.03 -1.80
N THR A 95 5.48 9.40 -2.40
CA THR A 95 5.35 8.85 -3.75
C THR A 95 4.27 7.76 -3.79
N ALA A 96 4.27 6.85 -2.82
CA ALA A 96 3.26 5.80 -2.72
C ALA A 96 1.84 6.37 -2.53
N LEU A 97 1.70 7.42 -1.71
CA LEU A 97 0.43 8.13 -1.51
C LEU A 97 -0.08 8.78 -2.80
N VAL A 98 0.79 9.51 -3.51
CA VAL A 98 0.42 10.18 -4.77
C VAL A 98 -0.01 9.17 -5.82
N VAL A 99 0.73 8.07 -5.97
CA VAL A 99 0.36 6.99 -6.90
C VAL A 99 -0.99 6.38 -6.53
N ALA A 100 -1.22 6.10 -5.24
CA ALA A 100 -2.49 5.57 -4.76
C ALA A 100 -3.66 6.49 -5.09
N LEU A 101 -3.57 7.78 -4.73
CA LEU A 101 -4.64 8.73 -4.97
C LEU A 101 -4.88 8.99 -6.46
N ALA A 102 -3.83 9.07 -7.28
CA ALA A 102 -3.97 9.27 -8.72
C ALA A 102 -4.74 8.12 -9.40
N ILE A 103 -4.45 6.88 -9.01
CA ILE A 103 -5.18 5.71 -9.52
C ILE A 103 -6.62 5.70 -8.98
N ALA A 104 -6.80 5.98 -7.69
CA ALA A 104 -8.12 5.99 -7.06
C ALA A 104 -9.06 7.03 -7.71
N VAL A 105 -8.55 8.22 -8.01
CA VAL A 105 -9.29 9.28 -8.72
C VAL A 105 -9.66 8.83 -10.14
N SER A 106 -8.75 8.18 -10.86
CA SER A 106 -8.98 7.79 -12.26
C SER A 106 -9.94 6.60 -12.43
N LEU A 107 -9.99 5.67 -11.46
CA LEU A 107 -10.92 4.53 -11.48
C LEU A 107 -12.31 4.85 -10.92
N GLY A 108 -12.45 5.92 -10.13
CA GLY A 108 -13.73 6.49 -9.77
C GLY A 108 -14.01 6.63 -8.28
N ARG A 109 -15.15 7.25 -7.97
CA ARG A 109 -15.48 7.74 -6.62
C ARG A 109 -15.44 6.68 -5.52
N TYR A 110 -15.82 5.43 -5.81
CA TYR A 110 -15.87 4.38 -4.79
C TYR A 110 -14.47 3.96 -4.36
N LEU A 111 -13.54 3.80 -5.30
CA LEU A 111 -12.15 3.51 -4.95
C LEU A 111 -11.50 4.69 -4.24
N LEU A 112 -11.76 5.92 -4.70
CA LEU A 112 -11.30 7.13 -4.03
C LEU A 112 -11.77 7.22 -2.58
N LEU A 113 -13.06 6.95 -2.31
CA LEU A 113 -13.59 6.95 -0.95
C LEU A 113 -12.96 5.84 -0.10
N THR A 114 -12.85 4.62 -0.62
CA THR A 114 -12.22 3.50 0.10
C THR A 114 -10.77 3.83 0.47
N VAL A 115 -9.98 4.30 -0.49
CA VAL A 115 -8.58 4.69 -0.24
C VAL A 115 -8.53 5.88 0.71
N GLY A 116 -9.32 6.93 0.48
CA GLY A 116 -9.32 8.14 1.29
C GLY A 116 -9.69 7.88 2.76
N ILE A 117 -10.73 7.07 3.01
CA ILE A 117 -11.14 6.69 4.36
C ILE A 117 -10.06 5.84 5.05
N SER A 118 -9.38 4.96 4.31
CA SER A 118 -8.31 4.11 4.87
C SER A 118 -7.07 4.89 5.32
N LEU A 119 -6.93 6.16 4.91
CA LEU A 119 -5.78 7.01 5.22
C LEU A 119 -5.98 7.86 6.49
N ILE A 120 -7.16 7.81 7.11
CA ILE A 120 -7.53 8.54 8.34
C ILE A 120 -7.46 7.56 9.52
#